data_AF-A0A3D5E7U5-F1
#
_entry.id   AF-A0A3D5E7U5-F1
#
_cell.length_a   1.000
_cell.length_b   1.000
_cell.length_c   1.000
_cell.angle_alpha   90.00
_cell.angle_beta   90.00
_cell.angle_gamma   90.00
#
_symmetry.space_group_name_H-M   'P 1'
#
loop_
_entity.id
_entity.type
_entity.pdbx_description
1 polymer ?
#
loop_
_entity_poly.entity_id
_entity_poly.type
_entity_poly.pdbx_seq_one_letter_code
_entity_poly.pdbx_strand_id
1 'polypeptide(L)'
;RAGLVAPDETTFSYLEGRRGSPVGSAWEQALDHWRSLATDEGAHFDTTVTLDGGDIEPCVTWGTNPAQSVPVSGRVPDPADATSEAAREQTERALRYMDLDAGTALADVSLDRV
;
A
#
# COMPACT_ATOMS: atom_id res chain seq x y z
N ARG A 1 -7.09 -14.24 -0.92
CA ARG A 1 -6.27 -13.66 0.17
C ARG A 1 -6.87 -12.30 0.49
N ALA A 2 -6.90 -11.89 1.76
CA ALA A 2 -7.49 -10.63 2.21
C ALA A 2 -6.51 -9.91 3.14
N GLY A 3 -6.56 -8.57 3.16
CA GLY A 3 -5.97 -7.76 4.22
C GLY A 3 -7.09 -7.38 5.19
N LEU A 4 -6.87 -7.59 6.48
CA LEU A 4 -7.81 -7.25 7.54
C LEU A 4 -7.18 -6.18 8.42
N VAL A 5 -7.97 -5.18 8.78
CA VAL A 5 -7.60 -4.13 9.73
C VAL A 5 -8.55 -4.27 10.90
N ALA A 6 -8.01 -4.35 12.12
CA ALA A 6 -8.84 -4.40 13.32
C ALA A 6 -9.65 -3.09 13.41
N PRO A 7 -10.96 -3.17 13.64
CA PRO A 7 -11.79 -1.97 13.71
C PRO A 7 -11.43 -1.17 14.97
N ASP A 8 -11.35 0.14 14.80
CA ASP A 8 -10.97 1.11 15.82
C ASP A 8 -11.96 2.28 15.84
N GLU A 9 -11.68 3.28 16.68
CA GLU A 9 -12.51 4.48 16.78
C GLU A 9 -12.60 5.24 15.45
N THR A 10 -11.52 5.26 14.66
CA THR A 10 -11.53 5.84 13.31
C THR A 10 -12.59 5.15 12.43
N THR A 11 -12.64 3.83 12.49
CA THR A 11 -13.59 3.01 11.76
C THR A 11 -15.02 3.24 12.23
N PHE A 12 -15.25 3.30 13.55
CA PHE A 12 -16.57 3.54 14.13
C PHE A 12 -17.10 4.93 13.79
N SER A 13 -16.27 5.96 13.99
CA SER A 13 -16.57 7.35 13.63
C SER A 13 -16.85 7.51 12.14
N TYR A 14 -16.12 6.78 11.28
CA TYR A 14 -16.42 6.77 9.85
C TYR A 14 -17.81 6.20 9.58
N LEU A 15 -18.22 5.12 10.25
CA LEU A 15 -19.48 4.43 9.98
C LEU A 15 -20.71 5.12 10.59
N GLU A 16 -20.57 5.85 11.69
CA GLU A 16 -21.70 6.43 12.42
C GLU A 16 -22.60 7.31 11.53
N GLY A 17 -23.91 7.04 11.54
CA GLY A 17 -24.89 7.81 10.75
C GLY A 17 -24.83 7.60 9.23
N ARG A 18 -23.92 6.77 8.71
CA ARG A 18 -23.88 6.45 7.27
C ARG A 18 -25.03 5.54 6.87
N ARG A 19 -25.46 5.68 5.61
CA ARG A 19 -26.46 4.78 5.02
C ARG A 19 -25.99 3.33 5.10
N GLY A 20 -26.81 2.47 5.72
CA GLY A 20 -26.50 1.05 5.90
C GLY A 20 -25.83 0.72 7.23
N SER A 21 -25.42 1.73 8.00
CA SER A 21 -24.96 1.54 9.37
C SER A 21 -26.14 1.28 10.31
N PRO A 22 -25.96 0.44 11.35
CA PRO A 22 -26.95 0.30 12.43
C PRO A 22 -27.23 1.65 13.10
N VAL A 23 -28.42 1.78 13.70
CA VAL A 23 -28.86 3.01 14.38
C VAL A 23 -29.46 2.68 15.75
N GLY A 24 -29.46 3.67 16.66
CA GLY A 24 -30.03 3.51 18.00
C GLY A 24 -29.37 2.37 18.78
N SER A 25 -30.15 1.54 19.47
CA SER A 25 -29.61 0.42 20.25
C SER A 25 -28.87 -0.64 19.42
N ALA A 26 -29.18 -0.77 18.13
CA ALA A 26 -28.45 -1.67 17.24
C ALA A 26 -27.03 -1.15 16.94
N TRP A 27 -26.81 0.16 17.01
CA TRP A 27 -25.48 0.76 16.90
C TRP A 27 -24.59 0.37 18.08
N GLU A 28 -25.10 0.53 19.30
CA GLU A 28 -24.38 0.17 20.53
C GLU A 28 -23.98 -1.31 20.53
N GLN A 29 -24.91 -2.21 20.16
CA GLN A 29 -24.63 -3.65 20.04
C GLN A 29 -23.58 -3.96 18.96
N ALA A 30 -23.64 -3.25 17.84
CA ALA A 30 -22.66 -3.43 16.77
C ALA A 30 -21.27 -2.97 17.21
N LEU A 31 -21.16 -1.84 17.92
CA LEU A 31 -19.89 -1.36 18.48
C LEU A 31 -19.28 -2.37 19.46
N ASP A 32 -20.09 -2.93 20.36
CA ASP A 32 -19.62 -3.95 21.31
C ASP A 32 -19.10 -5.20 20.58
N HIS A 33 -19.82 -5.66 19.57
CA HIS A 33 -19.37 -6.77 18.75
C HIS A 33 -18.09 -6.45 17.95
N TRP A 34 -18.03 -5.30 17.29
CA TRP A 34 -16.88 -4.95 16.45
C TRP A 34 -15.61 -4.75 17.25
N ARG A 35 -15.71 -4.20 18.47
CA ARG A 35 -14.57 -4.11 19.40
C ARG A 35 -13.99 -5.48 19.75
N SER A 36 -14.77 -6.56 19.66
CA SER A 36 -14.29 -7.93 19.89
C SER A 36 -13.62 -8.56 18.66
N LEU A 37 -13.51 -7.86 17.51
CA LEU A 37 -12.95 -8.41 16.27
C LEU A 37 -11.44 -8.16 16.12
N ALA A 38 -10.76 -7.70 17.18
CA ALA A 38 -9.31 -7.55 17.20
C ALA A 38 -8.61 -8.93 17.29
N THR A 39 -7.32 -8.97 16.99
CA THR A 39 -6.49 -10.16 17.17
C THR A 39 -6.46 -10.59 18.64
N ASP A 40 -6.62 -11.89 18.88
CA ASP A 40 -6.55 -12.47 20.22
C ASP A 40 -5.16 -12.29 20.86
N GLU A 41 -5.13 -12.12 22.18
CA GLU A 41 -3.88 -12.08 22.94
C GLU A 41 -3.11 -13.41 22.79
N GLY A 42 -1.84 -13.32 22.42
CA GLY A 42 -0.98 -14.49 22.20
C GLY A 42 -1.15 -15.17 20.83
N ALA A 43 -1.88 -14.55 19.89
CA ALA A 43 -1.95 -15.05 18.52
C ALA A 43 -0.55 -15.19 17.88
N HIS A 44 -0.33 -16.28 17.16
CA HIS A 44 0.91 -16.55 16.45
C HIS A 44 0.74 -16.30 14.94
N PHE A 45 1.69 -15.58 14.35
CA PHE A 45 1.76 -15.34 12.91
C PHE A 45 2.95 -16.07 12.31
N ASP A 46 2.78 -16.67 11.12
CA ASP A 46 3.88 -17.32 10.38
C ASP A 46 5.01 -16.33 10.06
N THR A 47 4.67 -15.05 9.89
CA THR A 47 5.62 -13.96 9.62
C THR A 47 5.06 -12.66 10.18
N THR A 48 5.92 -11.91 10.88
CA THR A 48 5.62 -10.56 11.36
C THR A 48 6.61 -9.59 10.73
N VAL A 49 6.10 -8.50 10.14
CA VAL A 49 6.90 -7.43 9.57
C VAL A 49 6.50 -6.12 10.25
N THR A 50 7.48 -5.45 10.85
CA THR A 50 7.30 -4.13 11.47
C THR A 50 7.85 -3.07 10.53
N LEU A 51 7.03 -2.07 10.22
CA LEU A 51 7.40 -0.92 9.39
C LEU A 51 7.21 0.35 10.23
N ASP A 52 8.22 1.23 10.25
CA ASP A 52 8.05 2.56 10.81
C ASP A 52 7.39 3.46 9.76
N GLY A 53 6.21 4.01 10.09
CA GLY A 53 5.50 4.91 9.19
C GLY A 53 6.25 6.23 8.94
N GLY A 54 7.11 6.66 9.86
CA GLY A 54 7.93 7.87 9.71
C GLY A 54 9.03 7.73 8.66
N ASP A 55 9.44 6.50 8.34
CA ASP A 55 10.45 6.20 7.33
C ASP A 55 9.86 6.15 5.90
N ILE A 56 8.53 6.15 5.78
CA ILE A 56 7.83 6.06 4.49
C ILE A 56 7.60 7.47 3.93
N GLU A 57 8.45 7.86 2.98
CA GLU A 57 8.22 9.06 2.19
C GLU A 57 7.18 8.84 1.06
N PRO A 58 6.66 9.91 0.43
CA PRO A 58 5.74 9.78 -0.70
C PRO A 58 6.37 8.95 -1.84
N CYS A 59 5.61 8.02 -2.39
CA CYS A 59 6.07 7.14 -3.47
C CYS A 59 5.36 7.43 -4.80
N VAL A 60 6.03 7.09 -5.89
CA VAL A 60 5.52 7.19 -7.27
C VAL A 60 5.66 5.84 -7.96
N THR A 61 4.58 5.41 -8.60
CA THR A 61 4.61 4.25 -9.51
C THR A 61 5.19 4.68 -10.84
N TRP A 62 6.34 4.13 -11.22
CA TRP A 62 7.08 4.50 -12.43
C TRP A 62 6.86 3.52 -13.60
N GLY A 63 6.35 2.31 -13.31
CA GLY A 63 6.27 1.21 -14.26
C GLY A 63 4.85 0.90 -14.76
N THR A 64 4.66 -0.35 -15.16
CA THR A 64 3.43 -0.85 -15.79
C THR A 64 2.51 -1.60 -14.83
N ASN A 65 2.90 -1.72 -13.56
CA ASN A 65 2.05 -2.29 -12.51
C ASN A 65 2.27 -1.58 -11.16
N PRO A 66 1.31 -1.66 -10.22
CA PRO A 66 1.39 -0.93 -8.96
C PRO A 66 2.53 -1.33 -8.02
N ALA A 67 3.14 -2.51 -8.21
CA ALA A 67 4.28 -2.93 -7.39
C ALA A 67 5.60 -2.25 -7.84
N GLN A 68 5.62 -1.64 -9.03
CA GLN A 68 6.76 -0.89 -9.55
C GLN A 68 6.70 0.55 -9.05
N SER A 69 6.94 0.72 -7.76
CA SER A 69 6.92 2.01 -7.07
C SER A 69 8.26 2.27 -6.40
N VAL A 70 8.67 3.54 -6.41
CA VAL A 70 9.87 4.01 -5.70
C VAL A 70 9.54 5.28 -4.92
N PRO A 71 10.33 5.60 -3.89
CA PRO A 71 10.24 6.88 -3.21
C PRO A 71 10.38 8.06 -4.19
N VAL A 72 9.71 9.18 -3.96
CA VAL A 72 9.75 10.37 -4.84
C VAL A 72 11.17 10.96 -4.94
N SER A 73 12.00 10.80 -3.90
CA SER A 73 13.42 11.16 -3.93
C SER A 73 14.30 10.13 -4.67
N GLY A 74 13.71 9.00 -5.04
CA GLY A 74 14.39 7.86 -5.65
C GLY A 74 14.66 8.00 -7.15
N ARG A 75 15.09 6.88 -7.74
CA ARG A 75 15.46 6.76 -9.15
C ARG A 75 14.67 5.64 -9.82
N VAL A 76 14.50 5.76 -11.13
CA VAL A 76 14.02 4.67 -11.99
C VAL A 76 14.96 3.46 -11.83
N PRO A 77 14.46 2.27 -11.45
CA PRO A 77 15.30 1.09 -11.24
C PRO A 77 16.09 0.65 -12.47
N ASP A 78 17.30 0.15 -12.24
CA ASP A 78 18.15 -0.43 -13.28
C ASP A 78 17.94 -1.96 -13.34
N PRO A 79 17.67 -2.54 -14.52
CA PRO A 79 17.60 -3.98 -14.70
C PRO A 79 18.86 -4.72 -14.24
N ALA A 80 20.04 -4.08 -14.28
CA ALA A 80 21.30 -4.66 -13.84
C ALA A 80 21.32 -4.99 -12.34
N ASP A 81 20.51 -4.31 -11.53
CA ASP A 81 20.39 -4.52 -10.08
C ASP A 81 19.32 -5.56 -9.70
N ALA A 82 18.67 -6.18 -10.69
CA ALA A 82 17.59 -7.13 -10.45
C ALA A 82 18.08 -8.42 -9.77
N THR A 83 17.31 -8.89 -8.77
CA THR A 83 17.64 -10.09 -7.99
C THR A 83 17.32 -11.41 -8.71
N SER A 84 16.67 -11.35 -9.87
CA SER A 84 16.34 -12.52 -10.68
C SER A 84 16.15 -12.14 -12.15
N GLU A 85 16.31 -13.13 -13.02
CA GLU A 85 16.10 -12.95 -14.46
C GLU A 85 14.67 -12.47 -14.79
N ALA A 86 13.66 -13.03 -14.11
CA ALA A 86 12.27 -12.60 -14.29
C ALA A 86 12.05 -11.13 -13.89
N ALA A 87 12.69 -10.68 -12.81
CA ALA A 87 12.62 -9.28 -12.38
C ALA A 87 13.34 -8.34 -13.36
N ARG A 88 14.48 -8.79 -13.90
CA ARG A 88 15.24 -8.07 -14.94
C ARG A 88 14.38 -7.87 -16.19
N GLU A 89 13.83 -8.95 -16.74
CA GLU A 89 12.96 -8.90 -17.92
C GLU A 89 11.71 -8.02 -17.69
N GLN A 90 11.11 -8.10 -16.49
CA GLN A 90 9.96 -7.26 -16.15
C GLN A 90 10.34 -5.77 -16.11
N THR A 91 11.50 -5.44 -15.54
CA THR A 91 12.02 -4.08 -15.46
C THR A 91 12.32 -3.54 -16.86
N GLU A 92 13.06 -4.29 -17.68
CA GLU A 92 13.37 -3.90 -19.07
C GLU A 92 12.10 -3.64 -19.91
N ARG A 93 11.08 -4.48 -19.76
CA ARG A 93 9.79 -4.29 -20.44
C ARG A 93 9.06 -3.04 -19.96
N ALA A 94 9.08 -2.77 -18.66
CA ALA A 94 8.46 -1.59 -18.09
C ALA A 94 9.15 -0.30 -18.58
N LEU A 95 10.49 -0.26 -18.55
CA LEU A 95 11.27 0.87 -19.04
C LEU A 95 10.97 1.18 -20.50
N ARG A 96 10.97 0.15 -21.36
CA ARG A 96 10.64 0.32 -22.78
C ARG A 96 9.21 0.80 -23.01
N TYR A 97 8.25 0.33 -22.21
CA TYR A 97 6.86 0.74 -22.36
C TYR A 97 6.65 2.18 -21.89
N MET A 98 7.30 2.56 -20.79
CA MET A 98 7.17 3.88 -20.18
C MET A 98 8.07 4.94 -20.84
N ASP A 99 8.94 4.52 -21.76
CA ASP A 99 9.96 5.37 -22.38
C ASP A 99 10.85 6.06 -21.34
N LEU A 100 11.29 5.29 -20.34
CA LEU A 100 12.14 5.77 -19.24
C LEU A 100 13.55 5.18 -19.31
N ASP A 101 14.53 6.03 -19.08
CA ASP A 101 15.92 5.61 -18.90
C ASP A 101 16.17 5.16 -17.45
N ALA A 102 16.85 4.01 -17.30
CA ALA A 102 17.29 3.51 -16.01
C ALA A 102 18.18 4.52 -15.26
N GLY A 103 18.03 4.61 -13.94
CA GLY A 103 18.81 5.50 -13.09
C GLY A 103 18.38 6.97 -13.12
N THR A 104 17.44 7.36 -13.99
CA THR A 104 16.87 8.72 -14.00
C THR A 104 16.26 9.04 -12.64
N ALA A 105 16.57 10.21 -12.08
CA ALA A 105 15.91 10.64 -10.84
C ALA A 105 14.43 10.92 -11.14
N LEU A 106 13.53 10.49 -10.26
CA LEU A 106 12.10 10.66 -10.53
C LEU A 106 11.68 12.13 -10.68
N ALA A 107 12.37 13.03 -9.97
CA ALA A 107 12.16 14.47 -10.09
C ALA A 107 12.53 15.04 -11.47
N ASP A 108 13.35 14.33 -12.25
CA ASP A 108 13.80 14.76 -13.58
C ASP A 108 12.92 14.20 -14.72
N VAL A 109 11.96 13.33 -14.40
CA VAL A 109 11.03 12.76 -15.38
C VAL A 109 10.05 13.85 -15.82
N SER A 110 9.97 14.05 -17.14
CA SER A 110 9.05 15.03 -17.73
C SER A 110 7.60 14.56 -17.61
N LEU A 111 6.69 15.48 -17.29
CA LEU A 111 5.27 15.18 -17.20
C LEU A 111 4.62 15.24 -18.59
N ASP A 112 4.04 14.13 -19.02
CA ASP A 112 3.32 14.07 -20.30
C ASP A 112 1.90 14.65 -20.23
N ARG A 113 1.27 14.60 -19.05
CA ARG A 113 -0.09 15.10 -18.80
C ARG A 113 -0.27 15.48 -17.32
N VAL A 114 -1.11 16.50 -17.08
CA VAL A 114 -1.61 16.94 -15.78
C VAL A 114 -3.13 16.93 -15.79
#